data_AF-A0A7T8GWS0-F1
#
_entry.id   AF-A0A7T8GWS0-F1
#
_cell.length_a   1.000
_cell.length_b   1.000
_cell.length_c   1.000
_cell.angle_alpha   90.00
_cell.angle_beta   90.00
_cell.angle_gamma   90.00
#
_symmetry.space_group_name_H-M   'P 1'
#
loop_
_entity.id
_entity.type
_entity.pdbx_description
1 polymer ?
#
loop_
_entity_poly.entity_id
_entity_poly.type
_entity_poly.pdbx_seq_one_letter_code
_entity_poly.pdbx_strand_id
1 'polypeptide(L)' 'MDLNLRRGLGEKLLLRAAAYKAGLVSIATEPKRAIQFGSRIAKIENKKEKGSDHAKR' A
#
# COMPACT_ATOMS: atom_id res chain seq x y z
N MET A 1 -16.45 -7.77 1.51
CA MET A 1 -15.08 -7.48 1.98
C MET A 1 -14.85 -8.44 3.13
N ASP A 2 -13.95 -9.41 2.97
CA ASP A 2 -13.70 -10.42 4.00
C ASP A 2 -12.31 -10.20 4.60
N LEU A 3 -12.27 -9.59 5.78
CA LEU A 3 -11.02 -9.23 6.45
C LEU A 3 -10.31 -10.43 7.10
N ASN A 4 -10.92 -11.62 7.10
CA ASN A 4 -10.29 -12.84 7.61
C ASN A 4 -9.29 -13.43 6.60
N LEU A 5 -9.37 -13.03 5.33
CA LEU A 5 -8.43 -13.40 4.29
C LEU A 5 -7.10 -12.63 4.44
N ARG A 6 -6.02 -13.16 3.86
CA ARG A 6 -4.71 -12.46 3.85
C ARG A 6 -4.85 -11.06 3.26
N ARG A 7 -4.05 -10.11 3.80
CA ARG A 7 -3.90 -8.78 3.19
C ARG A 7 -3.54 -8.93 1.73
N GLY A 8 -4.17 -8.16 0.85
CA GLY A 8 -4.04 -8.37 -0.58
C GLY A 8 -5.24 -9.06 -1.25
N LEU A 9 -6.10 -9.73 -0.50
CA LEU A 9 -7.19 -10.56 -1.06
C LEU A 9 -8.58 -10.13 -0.60
N GLY A 10 -8.77 -9.93 0.70
CA GLY A 10 -10.07 -9.67 1.31
C GLY A 10 -10.66 -8.27 1.09
N GLU A 11 -9.81 -7.34 0.65
CA GLU A 11 -10.06 -5.90 0.61
C GLU A 11 -9.90 -5.34 -0.81
N LYS A 12 -10.54 -4.19 -1.10
CA LYS A 12 -10.37 -3.43 -2.35
C LYS A 12 -10.63 -4.23 -3.64
N LEU A 13 -11.51 -5.22 -3.59
CA LEU A 13 -11.79 -6.15 -4.70
C LEU A 13 -12.04 -5.47 -6.05
N LEU A 14 -12.80 -4.37 -6.08
CA LEU A 14 -13.06 -3.62 -7.31
C LEU A 14 -11.76 -3.07 -7.93
N LEU A 15 -10.90 -2.45 -7.12
CA LEU A 15 -9.62 -1.91 -7.59
C LEU A 15 -8.68 -3.02 -8.02
N ARG A 16 -8.67 -4.16 -7.31
CA ARG A 16 -7.86 -5.33 -7.66
C ARG A 16 -8.31 -5.96 -8.97
N ALA A 17 -9.61 -6.10 -9.19
CA ALA A 17 -10.18 -6.59 -10.44
C ALA A 17 -9.89 -5.64 -11.61
N ALA A 18 -9.97 -4.33 -11.38
CA ALA A 18 -9.59 -3.33 -12.38
C ALA A 18 -8.10 -3.41 -12.74
N ALA A 19 -7.22 -3.50 -11.74
CA ALA A 19 -5.78 -3.67 -11.94
C ALA A 19 -5.46 -4.97 -12.70
N TYR A 20 -6.14 -6.06 -12.38
CA TYR A 20 -6.00 -7.33 -13.10
C TYR A 20 -6.41 -7.20 -14.57
N LYS A 21 -7.56 -6.58 -14.85
CA LYS A 21 -8.02 -6.31 -16.23
C LYS A 21 -7.06 -5.39 -17.00
N ALA A 22 -6.34 -4.51 -16.31
CA ALA A 22 -5.32 -3.64 -16.88
C ALA A 22 -3.94 -4.29 -17.04
N GLY A 23 -3.79 -5.59 -16.72
CA GLY A 23 -2.51 -6.31 -16.81
C GLY A 23 -1.55 -6.06 -15.64
N LEU A 24 -1.96 -5.31 -14.61
CA LEU A 24 -1.17 -5.00 -13.42
C LEU A 24 -1.28 -6.11 -12.35
N VAL A 25 -1.15 -7.38 -12.78
CA VAL A 25 -1.46 -8.55 -11.96
C VAL A 25 -0.61 -8.62 -10.68
N SER A 26 0.69 -8.29 -10.78
CA SER A 26 1.60 -8.30 -9.62
C SER A 26 1.22 -7.27 -8.56
N ILE A 27 0.74 -6.10 -8.98
CA ILE A 27 0.34 -5.01 -8.07
C ILE A 27 -1.08 -5.24 -7.53
N ALA A 28 -1.93 -5.94 -8.28
CA ALA A 28 -3.30 -6.23 -7.91
C ALA A 28 -3.44 -7.03 -6.60
N THR A 29 -2.40 -7.76 -6.17
CA THR A 29 -2.39 -8.52 -4.91
C THR A 29 -1.63 -7.84 -3.77
N GLU A 30 -0.96 -6.71 -4.04
CA GLU A 30 -0.18 -6.03 -3.01
C GLU A 30 -1.09 -5.42 -1.92
N PRO A 31 -0.70 -5.48 -0.63
CA PRO A 31 -1.41 -4.81 0.44
C PRO A 31 -1.47 -3.29 0.23
N LYS A 32 -2.57 -2.63 0.64
CA LYS A 32 -2.62 -1.15 0.64
C LYS A 32 -1.54 -0.62 1.58
N ARG A 33 -0.64 0.20 1.07
CA ARG A 33 0.26 1.04 1.88
C ARG A 33 -0.32 2.45 1.95
N ALA A 34 -0.66 2.91 3.16
CA ALA A 34 -1.07 4.29 3.37
C ALA A 34 0.17 5.15 3.54
N ILE A 35 0.26 6.26 2.81
CA ILE A 35 1.25 7.29 3.07
C ILE A 35 0.61 8.21 4.11
N GLN A 36 1.23 8.33 5.29
CA GLN A 36 0.69 9.14 6.36
C GLN A 36 1.24 10.56 6.26
N PHE A 37 0.36 11.53 6.05
CA PHE A 37 0.69 12.94 6.08
C PHE A 37 0.35 13.50 7.48
N GLY A 38 1.36 13.97 8.21
CA GLY A 38 1.22 14.50 9.57
C GLY A 38 2.56 14.76 10.23
N SER A 39 2.65 15.82 11.03
CA SER A 39 3.90 16.46 11.48
C SER A 39 4.82 15.62 12.38
N ARG A 40 4.43 14.40 12.78
CA ARG A 40 5.24 13.54 13.67
C ARG A 40 5.47 12.11 13.17
N ILE A 41 4.96 11.73 12.01
CA ILE A 41 4.94 10.32 11.55
C ILE A 41 6.21 9.92 10.82
N ALA A 42 6.88 10.87 10.14
CA ALA A 42 8.20 10.66 9.56
C ALA A 42 9.28 10.23 10.58
N LYS A 43 9.01 10.25 11.89
CA LYS A 43 9.97 9.93 12.95
C LYS A 43 9.99 8.47 13.41
N ILE A 44 9.03 7.62 13.01
CA ILE A 44 8.89 6.27 13.59
C ILE A 44 9.81 5.25 12.90
N GLU A 45 10.05 5.37 11.59
CA GLU A 45 10.94 4.44 10.87
C GLU A 45 12.38 4.97 10.74
N ASN A 46 12.59 6.29 10.68
CA ASN A 46 13.92 6.90 10.78
C ASN A 46 13.79 8.42 10.96
N LYS A 47 14.33 9.03 12.04
CA LYS A 47 14.23 10.49 12.25
C LYS A 47 14.82 11.36 11.12
N LYS A 48 15.59 10.76 10.20
CA LYS A 48 16.28 11.42 9.09
C LYS A 48 15.54 11.30 7.74
N GLU A 49 14.53 10.46 7.64
CA GLU A 49 13.81 10.27 6.38
C GLU A 49 12.88 11.44 6.10
N LYS A 50 13.00 11.99 4.90
CA LYS A 50 12.19 13.09 4.38
C LYS A 50 11.17 12.52 3.39
N GLY A 51 10.03 13.20 3.24
CA GLY A 51 9.01 12.81 2.26
C GLY A 51 9.48 12.83 0.80
N SER A 52 10.64 13.43 0.51
CA SER A 52 11.33 13.41 -0.79
C SER A 52 12.15 12.15 -1.04
N ASP A 53 12.41 11.36 0.01
CA ASP A 53 13.30 10.22 -0.08
C ASP A 53 12.60 9.07 -0.80
N HIS A 54 13.35 8.38 -1.66
CA HIS A 54 12.83 7.23 -2.37
C HIS A 54 12.68 6.05 -1.42
N ALA A 55 11.46 5.52 -1.34
CA ALA A 55 11.19 4.29 -0.59
C ALA A 55 12.02 3.15 -1.20
N LYS A 56 12.99 2.65 -0.42
CA LYS A 56 13.73 1.45 -0.76
C LYS A 56 12.90 0.23 -0.37
N ARG A 57 13.06 -0.85 -1.14
CA ARG A 57 12.28 -2.08 -1.00
C ARG A 57 12.76 -2.93 0.17
#